data_AF-A0A136PX03-F1
#
_entry.id   AF-A0A136PX03-F1
#
_cell.length_a   1.000
_cell.length_b   1.000
_cell.length_c   1.000
_cell.angle_alpha   90.00
_cell.angle_beta   90.00
_cell.angle_gamma   90.00
#
_symmetry.space_group_name_H-M   'P 1'
#
loop_
_entity.id
_entity.type
_entity.pdbx_description
1 polymer ?
#
loop_
_entity_poly.entity_id
_entity_poly.type
_entity_poly.pdbx_seq_one_letter_code
_entity_poly.pdbx_strand_id
1 'polypeptide(L)'
;MVSRPTSSLSQPHWKTATVAPRETPTGLRAEITALLAEGQAAGSVRSDISLTDAASLVLAAADGLSTQWLLDGSADLKSGLLLLQRLLEPPDRQVGRTEG
;
A
#
# COMPACT_ATOMS: atom_id res chain seq x y z
N MET A 1 -58.80 -6.96 -31.30
CA MET A 1 -57.86 -8.05 -30.94
C MET A 1 -56.51 -7.72 -31.56
N VAL A 2 -55.62 -7.07 -30.79
CA VAL A 2 -54.26 -6.70 -31.24
C VAL A 2 -53.29 -7.29 -30.23
N SER A 3 -52.50 -8.27 -30.67
CA SER A 3 -51.43 -8.88 -29.88
C SER A 3 -50.19 -7.98 -29.97
N ARG A 4 -49.68 -7.52 -28.82
CA ARG A 4 -48.35 -6.91 -28.70
C ARG A 4 -47.33 -8.02 -28.49
N PRO A 5 -46.17 -8.04 -29.18
CA PRO A 5 -45.11 -8.98 -28.86
C PRO A 5 -44.47 -8.62 -27.51
N THR A 6 -44.33 -9.61 -26.64
CA THR A 6 -43.56 -9.54 -25.41
C THR A 6 -42.07 -9.48 -25.75
N SER A 7 -41.46 -8.32 -25.54
CA SER A 7 -40.01 -8.14 -25.66
C SER A 7 -39.32 -8.93 -24.55
N SER A 8 -38.64 -10.02 -24.92
CA SER A 8 -37.77 -10.77 -24.03
C SER A 8 -36.56 -9.91 -23.68
N LEU A 9 -36.55 -9.34 -22.48
CA LEU A 9 -35.37 -8.66 -21.93
C LEU A 9 -34.32 -9.73 -21.61
N SER A 10 -33.37 -9.88 -22.52
CA SER A 10 -32.12 -10.61 -22.31
C SER A 10 -31.45 -10.12 -21.03
N GLN A 11 -31.28 -11.02 -20.05
CA GLN A 11 -30.55 -10.72 -18.83
C GLN A 11 -29.07 -10.48 -19.14
N PRO A 12 -28.42 -9.48 -18.52
CA PRO A 12 -27.03 -9.19 -18.82
C PRO A 12 -26.12 -10.30 -18.25
N HIS A 13 -25.32 -10.90 -19.13
CA HIS A 13 -24.44 -12.06 -18.93
C HIS A 13 -23.18 -11.81 -18.07
N TRP A 14 -23.14 -10.77 -17.24
CA TRP A 14 -21.92 -10.36 -16.53
C TRP A 14 -21.59 -11.22 -15.29
N LYS A 15 -22.32 -12.30 -15.03
CA LYS A 15 -22.25 -13.09 -13.80
C LYS A 15 -21.04 -14.03 -13.64
N THR A 16 -19.99 -13.88 -14.45
CA THR A 16 -18.76 -14.72 -14.36
C THR A 16 -17.47 -13.91 -14.37
N ALA A 17 -17.49 -12.65 -13.94
CA ALA A 17 -16.26 -12.03 -13.47
C ALA A 17 -15.88 -12.71 -12.13
N THR A 18 -15.01 -13.72 -12.20
CA THR A 18 -14.28 -14.24 -11.04
C THR A 18 -13.60 -13.05 -10.37
N VAL A 19 -14.18 -12.57 -9.27
CA VAL A 19 -13.57 -11.56 -8.42
C VAL A 19 -12.31 -12.21 -7.86
N ALA A 20 -11.14 -11.77 -8.33
CA ALA A 20 -9.87 -12.14 -7.74
C ALA A 20 -9.92 -11.84 -6.23
N PRO A 21 -9.38 -12.70 -5.36
CA PRO A 21 -9.31 -12.42 -3.94
C PRO A 21 -8.68 -11.05 -3.74
N ARG A 22 -9.38 -10.13 -3.06
CA ARG A 22 -8.75 -8.89 -2.62
C ARG A 22 -7.69 -9.29 -1.60
N GLU A 23 -6.45 -8.90 -1.88
CA GLU A 23 -5.34 -8.93 -0.91
C GLU A 23 -5.88 -8.41 0.43
N THR A 24 -5.89 -9.26 1.46
CA THR A 24 -6.32 -8.79 2.78
C THR A 24 -5.23 -7.89 3.34
N PRO A 25 -5.56 -6.80 4.07
CA PRO A 25 -4.55 -5.97 4.73
C PRO A 25 -3.58 -6.77 5.63
N THR A 26 -4.02 -7.94 6.08
CA THR A 26 -3.19 -8.90 6.83
C THR A 26 -2.12 -9.57 5.96
N GLY A 27 -2.42 -9.88 4.70
CA GLY A 27 -1.46 -10.44 3.74
C GLY A 27 -0.36 -9.44 3.39
N LEU A 28 -0.75 -8.26 2.92
CA LEU A 28 0.21 -7.22 2.54
C LEU A 28 1.07 -6.74 3.72
N ARG A 29 0.49 -6.64 4.93
CA ARG A 29 1.27 -6.32 6.13
C ARG A 29 2.31 -7.39 6.44
N ALA A 30 1.99 -8.67 6.25
CA ALA A 30 2.93 -9.76 6.46
C ALA A 30 4.08 -9.71 5.45
N GLU A 31 3.79 -9.41 4.19
CA GLU A 31 4.81 -9.22 3.14
C GLU A 31 5.75 -8.04 3.46
N ILE A 32 5.19 -6.89 3.83
CA ILE A 32 5.99 -5.73 4.24
C ILE A 32 6.85 -6.07 5.46
N THR A 33 6.29 -6.81 6.44
CA THR A 33 7.05 -7.25 7.62
C THR A 33 8.23 -8.13 7.22
N ALA A 34 8.05 -9.05 6.27
CA ALA A 34 9.13 -9.91 5.76
C ALA A 34 10.22 -9.10 5.06
N LEU A 35 9.84 -8.13 4.21
CA LEU A 35 10.79 -7.24 3.54
C LEU A 35 11.59 -6.39 4.55
N LEU A 36 10.93 -5.89 5.59
CA LEU A 36 11.62 -5.15 6.65
C LEU A 36 12.58 -6.05 7.44
N ALA A 37 12.23 -7.32 7.67
CA ALA A 37 13.12 -8.29 8.32
C ALA A 37 14.37 -8.57 7.48
N GLU A 38 14.22 -8.74 6.16
CA GLU A 38 15.36 -8.85 5.23
C GLU A 38 16.23 -7.61 5.28
N GLY A 39 15.63 -6.42 5.28
CA GLY A 39 16.35 -5.15 5.42
C GLY A 39 17.09 -5.03 6.75
N GLN A 40 16.50 -5.51 7.83
CA GLN A 40 17.12 -5.50 9.16
C GLN A 40 18.33 -6.44 9.21
N ALA A 41 18.21 -7.64 8.63
CA ALA A 41 19.30 -8.59 8.47
C ALA A 41 20.45 -8.04 7.59
N ALA A 42 20.12 -7.21 6.61
CA ALA A 42 21.09 -6.54 5.73
C ALA A 42 21.66 -5.23 6.32
N GLY A 43 21.23 -4.79 7.50
CA GLY A 43 21.65 -3.51 8.09
C GLY A 43 21.17 -2.28 7.30
N SER A 44 20.06 -2.41 6.56
CA SER A 44 19.40 -1.32 5.85
C SER A 44 18.17 -0.78 6.55
N VAL A 45 17.60 -1.55 7.49
CA VAL A 45 16.51 -1.14 8.37
C VAL A 45 17.00 -1.14 9.82
N ARG A 46 16.63 -0.12 10.59
CA ARG A 46 16.96 0.03 12.01
C ARG A 46 16.43 -1.15 12.84
N SER A 47 17.22 -1.59 13.81
CA SER A 47 16.93 -2.80 14.57
C SER A 47 16.22 -2.58 15.91
N ASP A 48 16.00 -1.32 16.29
CA ASP A 48 15.43 -0.87 17.54
C ASP A 48 13.91 -0.63 17.47
N ILE A 49 13.23 -1.15 16.44
CA ILE A 49 11.78 -0.99 16.23
C ILE A 49 11.08 -2.34 16.02
N SER A 50 9.79 -2.38 16.36
CA SER A 50 8.90 -3.50 16.03
C SER A 50 8.61 -3.52 14.53
N LEU A 51 8.94 -4.62 13.86
CA LEU A 51 8.70 -4.77 12.41
C LEU A 51 7.21 -4.80 12.05
N THR A 52 6.37 -5.33 12.94
CA THR A 52 4.92 -5.37 12.70
C THR A 52 4.30 -3.96 12.81
N ASP A 53 4.77 -3.15 13.74
CA ASP A 53 4.32 -1.76 13.87
C ASP A 53 4.87 -0.91 12.73
N ALA A 54 6.13 -1.13 12.33
CA ALA A 54 6.72 -0.49 11.16
C ALA A 54 5.95 -0.82 9.88
N ALA A 55 5.58 -2.08 9.64
CA ALA A 55 4.77 -2.47 8.50
C ALA A 55 3.37 -1.81 8.51
N SER A 56 2.76 -1.70 9.70
CA SER A 56 1.48 -1.01 9.88
C SER A 56 1.59 0.48 9.57
N LEU A 57 2.69 1.12 9.99
CA LEU A 57 2.98 2.52 9.68
C LEU A 57 3.21 2.74 8.18
N VAL A 58 3.94 1.85 7.50
CA VAL A 58 4.13 1.91 6.05
C VAL A 58 2.79 1.87 5.32
N LEU A 59 1.90 0.96 5.69
CA LEU A 59 0.57 0.88 5.11
C LEU A 59 -0.26 2.13 5.37
N ALA A 60 -0.30 2.61 6.61
CA ALA A 60 -1.04 3.81 6.97
C ALA A 60 -0.53 5.06 6.23
N ALA A 61 0.80 5.20 6.09
CA ALA A 61 1.41 6.30 5.35
C ALA A 61 1.10 6.20 3.85
N ALA A 62 1.20 5.01 3.25
CA ALA A 62 0.90 4.81 1.84
C ALA A 62 -0.59 5.10 1.51
N ASP A 63 -1.50 4.64 2.36
CA ASP A 63 -2.94 4.91 2.25
C ASP A 63 -3.26 6.41 2.42
N GLY A 64 -2.65 7.06 3.42
CA GLY A 64 -2.79 8.49 3.68
C GLY A 64 -2.25 9.35 2.52
N LEU A 65 -1.08 9.04 1.98
CA LEU A 65 -0.49 9.72 0.82
C LEU A 65 -1.35 9.53 -0.43
N SER A 66 -1.85 8.32 -0.67
CA SER A 66 -2.74 8.04 -1.81
C SER A 66 -4.06 8.79 -1.70
N THR A 67 -4.64 8.85 -0.49
CA THR A 67 -5.85 9.64 -0.19
C THR A 67 -5.61 11.13 -0.40
N GLN A 68 -4.49 11.66 0.08
CA GLN A 68 -4.13 13.07 -0.10
C GLN A 68 -3.99 13.42 -1.58
N TRP A 69 -3.36 12.57 -2.39
CA TRP A 69 -3.24 12.81 -3.84
C TRP A 69 -4.57 12.75 -4.57
N LEU A 70 -5.48 11.87 -4.14
CA LEU A 70 -6.84 11.82 -4.69
C LEU A 70 -7.61 13.12 -4.42
N LEU A 71 -7.36 13.75 -3.26
CA LEU A 71 -7.98 15.02 -2.87
C LEU A 71 -7.29 16.24 -3.49
N ASP A 72 -5.96 16.19 -3.60
CA ASP A 72 -5.10 17.23 -4.11
C ASP A 72 -3.93 16.59 -4.89
N GLY A 73 -4.01 16.63 -6.21
CA GLY A 73 -3.01 16.03 -7.10
C GLY A 73 -1.61 16.66 -7.01
N SER A 74 -1.42 17.72 -6.22
CA SER A 74 -0.11 18.27 -5.91
C SER A 74 0.65 17.50 -4.81
N ALA A 75 -0.03 16.62 -4.07
CA ALA A 75 0.61 15.79 -3.04
C ALA A 75 1.63 14.83 -3.65
N ASP A 76 2.89 14.92 -3.19
CA ASP A 76 3.99 14.10 -3.71
C ASP A 76 4.14 12.79 -2.92
N LEU A 77 3.54 11.72 -3.47
CA LEU A 77 3.65 10.34 -2.95
C LEU A 77 5.10 9.90 -2.81
N LYS A 78 5.94 10.20 -3.81
CA LYS A 78 7.31 9.72 -3.87
C LYS A 78 8.13 10.34 -2.76
N SER A 79 8.02 11.65 -2.57
CA SER A 79 8.73 12.37 -1.50
C SER A 79 8.31 11.88 -0.11
N GLY A 80 7.01 11.61 0.09
CA GLY A 80 6.50 11.03 1.34
C GLY A 80 7.06 9.64 1.64
N LEU A 81 7.05 8.73 0.66
CA LEU A 81 7.59 7.38 0.83
C LEU A 81 9.12 7.37 1.02
N LEU A 82 9.85 8.25 0.34
CA LEU A 82 11.30 8.42 0.54
C LEU A 82 11.64 8.98 1.93
N LEU A 83 10.80 9.86 2.49
CA LEU A 83 10.94 10.28 3.87
C LEU A 83 10.74 9.10 4.82
N LEU A 84 9.70 8.30 4.60
CA LEU A 84 9.45 7.13 5.44
C LEU A 84 10.59 6.11 5.37
N GLN A 85 11.12 5.85 4.19
CA GLN A 85 12.31 5.00 4.01
C GLN A 85 13.49 5.51 4.87
N ARG A 86 13.76 6.82 4.84
CA ARG A 86 14.83 7.44 5.65
C ARG A 86 14.60 7.29 7.15
N LEU A 87 13.35 7.36 7.62
CA LEU A 87 13.02 7.15 9.04
C LEU A 87 13.24 5.70 9.50
N LEU A 88 13.20 4.75 8.56
CA LEU A 88 13.49 3.34 8.80
C LEU A 88 14.99 2.99 8.67
N GLU A 89 15.82 3.89 8.13
CA GLU A 89 17.28 3.69 8.08
C GLU A 89 17.89 3.63 9.50
N PRO A 90 18.98 2.88 9.71
CA PRO A 90 19.74 2.91 10.96
C PRO A 90 20.19 4.34 11.33
N PRO A 91 20.17 4.71 12.63
CA PRO A 91 20.46 6.07 13.07
C PRO A 91 21.91 6.52 12.77
N ASP A 92 22.87 5.61 12.77
CA ASP A 92 24.26 5.84 12.37
C ASP A 92 24.39 6.29 10.91
N ARG A 93 23.52 5.79 10.02
CA ARG A 93 23.45 6.21 8.62
C ARG A 93 22.82 7.60 8.44
N GLN A 94 22.00 8.06 9.39
CA GLN A 94 21.42 9.40 9.36
C GLN A 94 22.44 10.48 9.71
N VAL A 95 23.28 10.24 10.72
CA VAL A 95 24.30 11.20 11.20
C VAL A 95 25.31 11.55 10.10
N GLY A 96 25.75 10.56 9.31
CA GLY A 96 26.70 10.78 8.21
C GLY A 96 26.16 11.61 7.04
N ARG A 97 24.84 11.86 6.95
CA ARG A 97 24.23 12.70 5.91
C ARG A 97 24.08 14.16 6.34
N THR A 98 23.99 14.44 7.64
CA THR A 98 23.85 15.80 8.19
C THR A 98 25.18 16.54 8.36
N GLU A 99 26.31 15.83 8.32
CA GLU A 99 27.65 16.40 8.47
C GLU A 99 28.42 16.60 7.15
N GLY A 100 27.75 16.49 6.00
CA GLY A 100 28.33 16.61 4.66
C GLY A 100 27.75 17.73 3.81
#